data_AF-A0A3D3T3N4-F1
#
_entry.id   AF-A0A3D3T3N4-F1
#
_cell.length_a   1.000
_cell.length_b   1.000
_cell.length_c   1.000
_cell.angle_alpha   90.00
_cell.angle_beta   90.00
_cell.angle_gamma   90.00
#
_symmetry.space_group_name_H-M   'P 1'
#
loop_
_entity.id
_entity.type
_entity.pdbx_description
1 polymer ?
#
loop_
_entity_poly.entity_id
_entity_poly.type
_entity_poly.pdbx_seq_one_letter_code
_entity_poly.pdbx_strand_id
1 'polypeptide(L)'
;MDPYLSEWLNLVIRWIHVITGVAWIGASFYFNWLEGHLERNKNLPKGVAGDLWAVHGGGFYHVQKYEVAPQTLPKTLHWFKWEAYTTWLSGMTLLFIVYYSVPEVYLINTAVAALPPVAAI
;
A
#
# COMPACT_ATOMS: atom_id res chain seq x y z
N MET A 1 20.15 22.36 -5.24
CA MET A 1 20.26 21.49 -4.05
C MET A 1 21.64 20.87 -4.05
N ASP A 2 22.23 20.62 -2.89
CA ASP A 2 23.47 19.84 -2.79
C ASP A 2 23.27 18.47 -3.49
N PRO A 3 24.08 18.12 -4.50
CA PRO A 3 23.96 16.85 -5.22
C PRO A 3 23.91 15.65 -4.27
N TYR A 4 24.73 15.66 -3.23
CA TYR A 4 24.80 14.59 -2.25
C TYR A 4 23.47 14.42 -1.50
N LEU A 5 22.89 15.54 -1.03
CA LEU A 5 21.58 15.52 -0.38
C LEU A 5 20.48 14.97 -1.30
N SER A 6 20.52 15.30 -2.59
CA SER A 6 19.51 14.83 -3.55
C SER A 6 19.60 13.32 -3.80
N GLU A 7 20.81 12.76 -3.86
CA GLU A 7 21.02 11.33 -4.04
C GLU A 7 20.56 10.54 -2.82
N TRP A 8 20.89 10.99 -1.61
CA TRP A 8 20.42 10.37 -0.38
C TRP A 8 18.91 10.44 -0.23
N LEU A 9 18.30 11.58 -0.53
CA LEU A 9 16.84 11.73 -0.50
C LEU A 9 16.19 10.75 -1.49
N ASN A 10 16.73 10.65 -2.70
CA ASN A 10 16.26 9.71 -3.71
C ASN A 10 16.32 8.26 -3.20
N LEU A 11 17.46 7.87 -2.63
CA LEU A 11 17.67 6.51 -2.11
C LEU A 11 16.72 6.19 -0.94
N VAL A 12 16.59 7.10 0.02
CA VAL A 12 15.70 6.92 1.19
C VAL A 12 14.25 6.75 0.76
N ILE A 13 13.76 7.61 -0.14
CA ILE A 13 12.37 7.54 -0.59
C ILE A 13 12.13 6.27 -1.42
N ARG A 14 13.10 5.82 -2.22
CA ARG A 14 13.02 4.53 -2.93
C ARG A 14 12.87 3.37 -1.97
N TRP A 15 13.69 3.31 -0.93
CA TRP A 15 13.60 2.25 0.06
C TRP A 15 12.28 2.29 0.84
N ILE A 16 11.81 3.47 1.24
CA ILE A 16 10.48 3.62 1.84
C ILE A 16 9.40 3.05 0.91
N HIS A 17 9.44 3.40 -0.37
CA HIS A 17 8.48 2.91 -1.36
C HIS A 17 8.52 1.40 -1.54
N VAL A 18 9.71 0.82 -1.67
CA VAL A 18 9.87 -0.65 -1.82
C VAL A 18 9.38 -1.38 -0.57
N ILE A 19 9.77 -0.93 0.63
CA ILE A 19 9.38 -1.56 1.89
C ILE A 19 7.86 -1.50 2.08
N THR A 20 7.26 -0.32 1.86
CA THR A 20 5.81 -0.14 2.01
C THR A 20 5.04 -0.90 0.94
N GLY A 21 5.57 -0.98 -0.29
CA GLY A 21 5.02 -1.80 -1.36
C GLY A 21 5.02 -3.28 -1.03
N VAL A 22 6.11 -3.81 -0.48
CA VAL A 22 6.18 -5.20 0.01
C VAL A 22 5.15 -5.44 1.12
N ALA A 23 5.02 -4.51 2.07
CA ALA A 23 4.02 -4.62 3.13
C ALA A 23 2.58 -4.61 2.59
N TRP A 24 2.27 -3.73 1.62
CA TRP A 24 0.93 -3.64 1.02
C TRP A 24 0.57 -4.89 0.23
N ILE A 25 1.49 -5.38 -0.61
CA ILE A 25 1.30 -6.60 -1.38
C ILE A 25 1.18 -7.81 -0.44
N GLY A 26 2.04 -7.90 0.58
CA GLY A 26 1.99 -8.95 1.58
C GLY A 26 0.66 -9.00 2.33
N ALA A 27 0.16 -7.84 2.78
CA ALA A 27 -1.17 -7.74 3.41
C ALA A 27 -2.28 -8.18 2.44
N SER A 28 -2.19 -7.82 1.16
CA SER A 28 -3.17 -8.21 0.14
C SER A 28 -3.20 -9.74 -0.05
N PHE A 29 -2.04 -10.39 -0.13
CA PHE A 29 -1.98 -11.85 -0.20
C PHE A 29 -2.53 -12.52 1.06
N TYR A 30 -2.22 -11.97 2.24
CA TYR A 30 -2.76 -12.47 3.50
C TYR A 30 -4.29 -12.39 3.52
N PHE A 31 -4.89 -11.26 3.14
CA PHE A 31 -6.35 -11.12 3.12
C PHE A 31 -7.02 -11.96 2.03
N ASN A 32 -6.39 -12.14 0.87
CA ASN A 32 -6.90 -13.06 -0.16
C ASN A 32 -6.90 -14.51 0.34
N TRP A 33 -5.82 -14.93 1.01
CA TRP A 33 -5.75 -16.23 1.66
C TRP A 33 -6.83 -16.38 2.73
N LEU A 34 -6.96 -15.39 3.62
CA LEU A 34 -7.96 -15.39 4.69
C LEU A 34 -9.38 -15.54 4.12
N GLU A 35 -9.73 -14.75 3.10
CA GLU A 35 -11.04 -14.76 2.47
C GLU A 35 -11.36 -16.11 1.81
N GLY A 36 -10.38 -16.69 1.14
CA GLY A 36 -10.50 -17.98 0.45
C GLY A 36 -10.68 -19.16 1.40
N HIS A 37 -10.24 -19.04 2.66
CA HIS A 37 -10.26 -20.12 3.65
C HIS A 37 -11.35 -19.97 4.72
N LEU A 38 -12.21 -18.94 4.65
CA LEU A 38 -13.34 -18.81 5.58
C LEU A 38 -14.28 -20.03 5.48
N GLU A 39 -14.56 -20.65 6.63
CA GLU A 39 -15.54 -21.72 6.76
C GLU A 39 -16.96 -21.12 6.81
N ARG A 40 -17.76 -21.42 5.79
CA ARG A 40 -19.11 -20.85 5.62
C ARG A 40 -20.23 -21.87 5.86
N ASN A 41 -19.93 -23.16 5.79
CA ASN A 41 -20.92 -24.26 5.80
C ASN A 41 -21.14 -24.87 7.19
N LYS A 42 -21.29 -24.02 8.22
CA LYS A 42 -21.55 -24.46 9.59
C LYS A 42 -22.54 -23.54 10.30
N ASN A 43 -22.97 -23.95 11.49
CA ASN A 43 -23.81 -23.12 12.35
C ASN A 43 -23.01 -21.90 12.84
N LEU A 44 -23.05 -20.82 12.05
CA LEU A 44 -22.37 -19.57 12.36
C LEU A 44 -23.25 -18.66 13.22
N PRO A 45 -22.65 -17.78 14.06
CA PRO A 45 -23.40 -16.75 14.75
C PRO A 45 -24.16 -15.83 13.79
N LYS A 46 -25.26 -15.25 14.27
CA LYS A 46 -26.09 -14.35 13.45
C LYS A 46 -25.26 -13.17 12.91
N GLY A 47 -25.26 -13.00 11.59
CA GLY A 47 -24.56 -11.91 10.89
C GLY A 47 -23.09 -12.22 10.52
N VAL A 48 -22.56 -13.38 10.94
CA VAL A 48 -21.24 -13.85 10.52
C VAL A 48 -21.36 -14.59 9.20
N ALA A 49 -20.62 -14.12 8.19
CA ALA A 49 -20.57 -14.70 6.84
C ALA A 49 -19.71 -15.97 6.79
N GLY A 50 -18.71 -16.03 7.66
CA GLY A 50 -17.75 -17.11 7.77
C GLY A 50 -16.76 -16.81 8.89
N ASP A 51 -16.11 -17.84 9.39
CA ASP A 51 -15.03 -17.68 10.35
C ASP A 51 -13.79 -18.49 9.94
N LEU A 52 -12.68 -18.28 10.64
CA LEU A 52 -11.44 -18.99 10.41
C LEU A 52 -10.67 -19.11 11.72
N TRP A 53 -10.14 -20.30 11.97
CA TRP A 53 -9.17 -20.55 13.04
C TRP A 53 -7.77 -20.62 12.44
N ALA A 54 -6.84 -19.87 13.02
CA ALA A 54 -5.43 -19.84 12.62
C ALA A 54 -4.52 -20.00 13.83
N VAL A 55 -3.32 -20.55 13.60
CA VAL A 55 -2.26 -20.63 14.60
C VAL A 55 -1.04 -19.83 14.13
N HIS A 56 -0.47 -19.01 15.02
CA HIS A 56 0.78 -18.31 14.76
C HIS A 56 1.50 -17.99 16.07
N GLY A 57 2.83 -18.15 16.10
CA GLY A 57 3.65 -17.85 17.29
C GLY A 57 3.26 -18.66 18.54
N GLY A 58 2.64 -19.84 18.37
CA GLY A 58 2.12 -20.67 19.47
C GLY A 58 0.75 -20.26 20.01
N GLY A 59 0.13 -19.18 19.49
CA GLY A 59 -1.22 -18.75 19.83
C GLY A 59 -2.25 -19.13 18.78
N PHE A 60 -3.53 -19.12 19.17
CA PHE A 60 -4.67 -19.40 18.29
C PHE A 60 -5.52 -18.14 18.10
N TYR A 61 -5.90 -17.87 16.85
CA TYR A 61 -6.74 -16.75 16.44
C TYR A 61 -8.07 -17.30 15.92
N HIS A 62 -9.17 -16.72 16.37
CA HIS A 62 -10.50 -16.95 15.81
C HIS A 62 -10.99 -15.67 15.16
N VAL A 63 -11.08 -15.67 13.83
CA VAL A 63 -11.49 -14.52 13.04
C VAL A 63 -12.89 -14.76 12.53
N GLN A 64 -13.79 -13.82 12.75
CA GLN A 64 -15.16 -13.85 12.23
C GLN A 64 -15.33 -12.70 11.24
N LYS A 65 -15.71 -13.02 10.00
CA LYS A 65 -16.06 -12.02 9.00
C LYS A 65 -17.56 -11.74 9.05
N TYR A 66 -17.92 -10.48 9.20
CA TYR A 66 -19.29 -10.01 9.03
C TYR A 66 -19.46 -9.46 7.61
N GLU A 67 -20.60 -9.74 6.94
CA GLU A 67 -20.87 -9.20 5.59
C GLU A 67 -21.04 -7.67 5.61
N VAL A 68 -21.64 -7.18 6.70
CA VAL A 68 -21.91 -5.78 6.96
C VAL A 68 -21.51 -5.45 8.39
N ALA A 69 -21.54 -4.16 8.75
CA ALA A 69 -21.23 -3.74 10.12
C ALA A 69 -22.13 -4.49 11.15
N PRO A 70 -21.55 -5.06 12.22
CA PRO A 70 -22.34 -5.65 13.30
C PRO A 70 -23.17 -4.58 14.02
N GLN A 71 -24.20 -5.00 14.76
CA GLN A 71 -25.06 -4.10 15.53
C GLN A 71 -24.29 -3.21 16.51
N THR A 72 -23.21 -3.76 17.08
CA THR A 72 -22.31 -3.04 17.97
C THR A 72 -20.90 -3.13 17.41
N LEU A 73 -20.35 -2.00 16.96
CA LEU A 73 -18.95 -1.91 16.56
C LEU A 73 -18.05 -1.80 17.80
N PRO A 74 -16.89 -2.47 17.81
CA PRO A 74 -15.91 -2.29 18.88
C PRO A 74 -15.36 -0.86 18.85
N LYS A 75 -14.97 -0.36 20.03
CA LYS A 75 -14.37 0.98 20.16
C LYS A 75 -13.07 1.14 19.38
N THR A 76 -12.31 0.05 19.28
CA THR A 76 -11.02 0.02 18.59
C THR A 76 -11.14 -0.82 17.34
N LEU A 77 -10.82 -0.22 16.19
CA LEU A 77 -10.77 -0.90 14.89
C LEU A 77 -9.34 -0.84 14.34
N HIS A 78 -8.77 -2.00 14.06
CA HIS A 78 -7.48 -2.12 13.42
C HIS A 78 -7.70 -2.18 11.91
N TRP A 79 -7.45 -1.06 11.23
CA TRP A 79 -7.63 -0.94 9.79
C TRP A 79 -6.27 -0.87 9.06
N PHE A 80 -6.02 -1.89 8.24
CA PHE A 80 -4.85 -2.00 7.37
C PHE A 80 -5.00 -1.11 6.13
N LYS A 81 -4.64 0.16 6.26
CA LYS A 81 -4.70 1.17 5.18
C LYS A 81 -3.36 1.83 4.90
N TRP A 82 -2.47 1.82 5.88
CA TRP A 82 -1.27 2.66 5.85
C TRP A 82 -0.23 2.12 4.88
N GLU A 83 -0.17 0.82 4.70
CA GLU A 83 0.70 0.15 3.75
C GLU A 83 0.39 0.64 2.32
N ALA A 84 -0.89 0.63 1.93
CA ALA A 84 -1.34 1.11 0.64
C ALA A 84 -1.12 2.63 0.48
N TYR A 85 -1.56 3.43 1.46
CA TYR A 85 -1.45 4.88 1.38
C TYR A 85 0.00 5.36 1.35
N THR A 86 0.88 4.74 2.13
CA THR A 86 2.30 5.11 2.15
C THR A 86 3.00 4.65 0.87
N THR A 87 2.65 3.49 0.32
CA THR A 87 3.16 3.06 -0.99
C THR A 87 2.77 4.06 -2.07
N TRP A 88 1.50 4.47 -2.10
CA TRP A 88 1.03 5.45 -3.08
C TRP A 88 1.72 6.81 -2.91
N LEU A 89 1.77 7.35 -1.69
CA LEU A 89 2.41 8.64 -1.41
C LEU A 89 3.90 8.64 -1.78
N SER A 90 4.64 7.60 -1.38
CA SER A 90 6.06 7.47 -1.71
C SER A 90 6.28 7.25 -3.20
N GLY A 91 5.40 6.51 -3.89
CA GLY A 91 5.45 6.31 -5.33
C GLY A 91 5.21 7.59 -6.12
N MET A 92 4.19 8.36 -5.74
CA MET A 92 3.95 9.69 -6.29
C MET A 92 5.14 10.61 -6.05
N THR A 93 5.71 10.59 -4.85
CA THR A 93 6.91 11.38 -4.53
C THR A 93 8.09 11.00 -5.41
N LEU A 94 8.33 9.70 -5.64
CA LEU A 94 9.37 9.23 -6.54
C LEU A 94 9.13 9.65 -7.98
N LEU A 95 7.88 9.62 -8.45
CA LEU A 95 7.54 10.12 -9.78
C LEU A 95 7.98 11.59 -9.94
N PHE A 96 7.68 12.44 -8.96
CA PHE A 96 8.12 13.85 -8.98
C PHE A 96 9.65 14.00 -8.93
N ILE A 97 10.33 13.22 -8.11
CA ILE A 97 11.80 13.32 -7.96
C ILE A 97 12.52 12.80 -9.20
N VAL A 98 12.09 11.65 -9.73
CA VAL A 98 12.82 10.95 -10.81
C VAL A 98 12.45 11.51 -12.17
N TYR A 99 11.17 11.77 -12.40
CA TYR A 99 10.66 12.10 -13.73
C TYR A 99 10.49 13.61 -13.93
N TYR A 100 9.85 14.29 -12.97
CA TYR A 100 9.50 15.71 -13.13
C TYR A 100 10.60 16.69 -12.67
N SER A 101 11.54 16.28 -11.82
CA SER A 101 12.60 17.19 -11.33
C SER A 101 13.74 17.40 -12.33
N VAL A 102 13.83 16.57 -13.38
CA VAL A 102 14.84 16.70 -14.46
C VAL A 102 14.15 16.56 -15.83
N PRO A 103 13.27 17.52 -16.20
CA PRO A 103 12.47 17.44 -17.43
C PRO A 103 13.33 17.44 -18.70
N GLU A 104 14.52 18.03 -18.65
CA GLU A 104 15.48 18.08 -19.77
C GLU A 104 15.94 16.71 -20.23
N VAL A 105 15.93 15.71 -19.34
CA VAL A 105 16.35 14.34 -19.64
C VAL A 105 15.18 13.46 -20.05
N TYR A 106 14.01 13.63 -19.40
CA TYR A 106 12.90 12.69 -19.52
C TYR A 106 11.67 13.21 -20.27
N LEU A 107 11.51 14.53 -20.40
CA LEU A 107 10.30 15.17 -20.91
C LEU A 107 10.54 16.03 -22.16
N ILE A 108 11.74 16.60 -22.32
CA ILE A 108 12.07 17.52 -23.41
C ILE A 108 12.94 16.82 -24.45
N ASN A 109 12.50 16.85 -25.71
CA ASN A 109 13.34 16.50 -26.86
C ASN A 109 13.58 17.74 -27.72
N THR A 110 14.78 18.30 -27.62
CA THR A 110 15.16 19.54 -28.31
C THR A 110 15.21 19.41 -29.84
N ALA A 111 15.31 18.18 -30.38
CA ALA A 111 15.20 17.94 -31.82
C ALA A 111 13.76 18.11 -32.35
N VAL A 112 12.76 18.03 -31.46
CA VAL A 112 11.35 18.24 -31.80
C VAL A 112 10.92 19.67 -31.44
N ALA A 113 11.17 20.09 -30.20
CA ALA A 113 10.85 21.42 -29.71
C ALA A 113 11.74 21.84 -28.54
N ALA A 114 12.31 23.05 -28.59
CA ALA A 114 13.10 23.63 -27.51
C ALA A 114 12.18 24.32 -26.48
N LEU A 115 11.50 23.51 -25.65
CA LEU A 115 10.63 24.01 -24.58
C LEU A 115 11.44 24.44 -23.35
N PRO A 116 11.02 25.50 -22.63
CA PRO A 116 11.55 25.76 -21.29
C PRO A 116 11.09 24.66 -20.30
N PRO A 117 11.91 24.26 -19.31
CA PRO A 117 11.62 23.19 -18.34
C PRO A 117 10.23 23.24 -17.71
N VAL A 118 9.77 24.44 -17.32
CA VAL A 118 8.46 24.62 -16.67
C VAL A 118 7.28 24.33 -17.58
N ALA A 119 7.43 24.43 -18.90
CA ALA A 119 6.36 24.14 -19.85
C ALA A 119 6.21 22.63 -20.12
N ALA A 120 7.16 21.81 -19.66
CA ALA A 120 7.18 20.36 -19.86
C ALA A 120 6.64 19.56 -18.66
N ILE A 121 6.40 20.21 -17.52
CA ILE A 121 5.95 19.61 -16.25
C ILE A 121 4.46 19.85 -16.06
#